data_AF-A0A1J3JNU0-F1
#
_entry.id   AF-A0A1J3JNU0-F1
#
_cell.length_a   1.000
_cell.length_b   1.000
_cell.length_c   1.000
_cell.angle_alpha   90.00
_cell.angle_beta   90.00
_cell.angle_gamma   90.00
#
_symmetry.space_group_name_H-M   'P 1'
#
loop_
_entity.id
_entity.type
_entity.pdbx_description
1 polymer ?
#
loop_
_entity_poly.entity_id
_entity_poly.type
_entity_poly.pdbx_seq_one_letter_code
_entity_poly.pdbx_strand_id
1 'polypeptide(L)'
;MSDPLYIFNKSQSEIVVESLLASSNLRSSMPTQQLQSLRVFVATWNVGGKSPHSGLDLDALLHVHSEYDIYVLGFQEIVPLNAGNVLVLGDNEPAAKWLAMINQSLNKSSPSSSSSGGRLGPKTPSFGAGSMFFAKPSLKKISESFRTECRRKLKICNCSSFSEEIAKKYVRESCFRCPESLVNQAGLLSDDDEEEEEDDDDDEEGGGNVASLVSNQMMMKYGLVASKQMVGIFLTVWMRKELIQHVTHLRISCVTRGIMGCLGNKGCIAVSLQLYKTSFCFICSHLASGEREGDERRRNSDVIEILKNTTFPRICRTSFTRVPDRITKHDRVIWLGDLNYRIALSYSETKTLLDKNAWDTLLNKDQLKIERDAGRVFKGWHEGKIFFAPTYKYSYNSDAYAGDTTKEKKNKRRTPAWCDRILWHGDGIRQFSYVRGESRFSDHRPVCAVFVVNVEVCEGKTGTRRQ
;
A
#
# COMPACT_ATOMS: atom_id res chain seq x y z
N MET A 1 55.55 -5.27 -16.48
CA MET A 1 55.87 -5.29 -15.04
C MET A 1 54.56 -5.31 -14.31
N SER A 2 54.34 -6.40 -13.58
CA SER A 2 53.06 -6.82 -13.01
C SER A 2 53.23 -6.80 -11.49
N ASP A 3 52.30 -6.19 -10.76
CA ASP A 3 52.29 -6.10 -9.29
C ASP A 3 50.97 -6.65 -8.72
N PRO A 4 50.94 -7.12 -7.45
CA PRO A 4 50.41 -8.44 -7.11
C PRO A 4 49.13 -8.45 -6.25
N LEU A 5 48.51 -9.63 -6.21
CA LEU A 5 47.32 -10.01 -5.44
C LEU A 5 47.44 -9.74 -3.93
N TYR A 6 46.39 -9.13 -3.37
CA TYR A 6 46.04 -9.22 -1.95
C TYR A 6 45.33 -10.55 -1.66
N ILE A 7 45.94 -11.41 -0.83
CA ILE A 7 45.33 -12.61 -0.27
C ILE A 7 44.67 -12.24 1.07
N PHE A 8 43.35 -12.44 1.18
CA PHE A 8 42.61 -12.34 2.44
C PHE A 8 42.73 -13.67 3.20
N ASN A 9 43.32 -13.64 4.39
CA ASN A 9 43.51 -14.82 5.24
C ASN A 9 42.25 -15.01 6.11
N LYS A 10 41.46 -16.08 5.88
CA LYS A 10 40.35 -16.48 6.76
C LYS A 10 40.89 -17.11 8.04
N SER A 11 40.25 -16.84 9.18
CA SER A 11 40.68 -17.38 10.48
C SER A 11 40.47 -18.90 10.56
N GLN A 12 41.38 -19.60 11.23
CA GLN A 12 41.34 -21.06 11.46
C GLN A 12 40.02 -21.56 12.08
N SER A 13 39.25 -20.69 12.75
CA SER A 13 37.93 -21.00 13.30
C SER A 13 36.86 -21.23 12.23
N GLU A 14 36.92 -20.59 11.07
CA GLU A 14 35.93 -20.77 9.98
C GLU A 14 36.12 -22.10 9.23
N ILE A 15 37.37 -22.54 9.09
CA ILE A 15 37.72 -23.80 8.39
C ILE A 15 37.21 -25.02 9.17
N VAL A 16 37.22 -24.95 10.50
CA VAL A 16 36.75 -26.05 11.37
C VAL A 16 35.23 -26.21 11.26
N VAL A 17 34.47 -25.11 11.16
CA VAL A 17 33.00 -25.14 10.99
C VAL A 17 32.61 -25.73 9.64
N GLU A 18 33.31 -25.37 8.55
CA GLU A 18 33.10 -25.96 7.23
C GLU A 18 33.44 -27.47 7.21
N SER A 19 34.51 -27.89 7.90
CA SER A 19 34.89 -29.31 7.94
C SER A 19 33.93 -30.19 8.77
N LEU A 20 33.35 -29.64 9.85
CA LEU A 20 32.37 -30.34 10.69
C LEU A 20 31.00 -30.47 9.99
N LEU A 21 30.63 -29.49 9.16
CA LEU A 21 29.43 -29.57 8.31
C LEU A 21 29.60 -30.56 7.15
N ALA A 22 30.83 -30.83 6.71
CA ALA A 22 31.13 -31.79 5.66
C ALA A 22 31.15 -33.26 6.13
N SER A 23 31.37 -33.51 7.44
CA SER A 23 31.50 -34.87 8.00
C SER A 23 30.20 -35.47 8.55
N SER A 24 29.09 -34.73 8.57
CA SER A 24 27.78 -35.28 8.90
C SER A 24 26.95 -35.42 7.62
N ASN A 25 26.47 -36.63 7.34
CA ASN A 25 25.53 -36.93 6.25
C ASN A 25 24.13 -36.34 6.51
N LEU A 26 24.05 -35.07 6.92
CA LEU A 26 22.83 -34.27 6.99
C LEU A 26 22.76 -33.33 5.78
N ARG A 27 22.79 -33.90 4.55
CA ARG A 27 22.12 -33.26 3.42
C ARG A 27 20.61 -33.42 3.60
N SER A 28 20.08 -32.77 4.64
CA SER A 28 18.70 -32.30 4.63
C SER A 28 18.60 -31.39 3.41
N SER A 29 17.81 -31.79 2.40
CA SER A 29 17.52 -30.95 1.25
C SER A 29 16.92 -29.64 1.75
N MET A 30 17.74 -28.59 1.86
CA MET A 30 17.21 -27.24 2.03
C MET A 30 16.31 -27.01 0.81
N PRO A 31 15.00 -26.73 1.00
CA PRO A 31 14.11 -26.53 -0.13
C PRO A 31 14.68 -25.41 -0.98
N THR A 32 14.93 -25.70 -2.26
CA THR A 32 15.37 -24.71 -3.25
C THR A 32 14.37 -23.57 -3.23
N GLN A 33 14.80 -22.38 -2.81
CA GLN A 33 13.94 -21.21 -2.78
C GLN A 33 13.64 -20.81 -4.22
N GLN A 34 12.38 -20.97 -4.64
CA GLN A 34 11.95 -20.53 -5.97
C GLN A 34 11.51 -19.07 -5.89
N LEU A 35 12.09 -18.23 -6.75
CA LEU A 35 11.64 -16.86 -6.93
C LEU A 35 10.50 -16.83 -7.94
N GLN A 36 9.37 -16.26 -7.54
CA GLN A 36 8.26 -15.94 -8.42
C GLN A 36 8.23 -14.43 -8.65
N SER A 37 8.09 -13.98 -9.90
CA SER A 37 7.93 -12.56 -10.22
C SER A 37 6.45 -12.19 -10.31
N LEU A 38 6.04 -11.19 -9.53
CA LEU A 38 4.68 -10.63 -9.52
C LEU A 38 4.68 -9.23 -10.13
N ARG A 39 3.59 -8.85 -10.79
CA ARG A 39 3.35 -7.49 -11.26
C ARG A 39 2.46 -6.74 -10.29
N VAL A 40 2.97 -5.64 -9.75
CA VAL A 40 2.27 -4.78 -8.80
C VAL A 40 1.92 -3.46 -9.48
N PHE A 41 0.63 -3.18 -9.62
CA PHE A 41 0.12 -1.89 -10.07
C PHE A 41 -0.09 -0.99 -8.87
N VAL A 42 0.42 0.23 -8.95
CA VAL A 42 0.35 1.22 -7.88
C VAL A 42 -0.20 2.51 -8.47
N ALA A 43 -1.23 3.09 -7.85
CA ALA A 43 -1.73 4.40 -8.24
C ALA A 43 -1.92 5.30 -7.03
N THR A 44 -1.60 6.58 -7.20
CA THR A 44 -1.93 7.64 -6.23
C THR A 44 -2.73 8.75 -6.89
N TRP A 45 -3.71 9.28 -6.17
CA TRP A 45 -4.50 10.40 -6.66
C TRP A 45 -5.07 11.28 -5.54
N ASN A 46 -4.67 12.55 -5.51
CA ASN A 46 -5.40 13.55 -4.76
C ASN A 46 -6.70 13.93 -5.50
N VAL A 47 -7.84 13.67 -4.88
CA VAL A 47 -9.17 13.83 -5.49
C VAL A 47 -9.87 15.14 -5.07
N GLY A 48 -9.20 16.01 -4.32
CA GLY A 48 -9.63 17.39 -4.06
C GLY A 48 -10.96 17.53 -3.33
N GLY A 49 -11.27 16.60 -2.41
CA GLY A 49 -12.49 16.56 -1.63
C GLY A 49 -13.72 16.05 -2.40
N LYS A 50 -13.54 15.48 -3.59
CA LYS A 50 -14.65 15.06 -4.46
C LYS A 50 -14.97 13.58 -4.26
N SER A 51 -16.23 13.29 -4.04
CA SER A 51 -16.77 11.92 -4.06
C SER A 51 -16.87 11.40 -5.49
N PRO A 52 -16.54 10.14 -5.75
CA PRO A 52 -16.59 9.58 -7.09
C PRO A 52 -18.04 9.43 -7.55
N HIS A 53 -18.26 9.54 -8.86
CA HIS A 53 -19.58 9.42 -9.49
C HIS A 53 -19.57 8.32 -10.57
N SER A 54 -20.75 7.81 -10.95
CA SER A 54 -20.89 6.69 -11.90
C SER A 54 -20.23 6.90 -13.26
N GLY A 55 -20.11 8.15 -13.74
CA GLY A 55 -19.44 8.47 -15.01
C GLY A 55 -17.90 8.52 -14.94
N LEU A 56 -17.28 8.23 -13.80
CA LEU A 56 -15.82 8.23 -13.68
C LEU A 56 -15.27 6.90 -14.20
N ASP A 57 -14.48 6.97 -15.27
CA ASP A 57 -13.85 5.80 -15.88
C ASP A 57 -12.63 5.36 -15.08
N LEU A 58 -12.84 4.41 -14.18
CA LEU A 58 -11.78 3.74 -13.43
C LEU A 58 -11.10 2.61 -14.22
N ASP A 59 -11.73 2.07 -15.27
CA ASP A 59 -11.13 0.97 -16.03
C ASP A 59 -9.88 1.43 -16.77
N ALA A 60 -9.97 2.63 -17.36
CA ALA A 60 -8.85 3.29 -17.99
C ALA A 60 -7.75 3.63 -16.97
N LEU A 61 -8.11 4.16 -15.79
CA LEU A 61 -7.14 4.51 -14.75
C LEU A 61 -6.40 3.27 -14.21
N LEU A 62 -7.13 2.18 -13.97
CA LEU A 62 -6.59 0.98 -13.35
C LEU A 62 -5.93 0.04 -14.36
N HIS A 63 -5.96 0.35 -15.66
CA HIS A 63 -5.45 -0.53 -16.73
C HIS A 63 -5.95 -1.98 -16.58
N VAL A 64 -7.26 -2.16 -16.31
CA VAL A 64 -7.83 -3.47 -15.89
C VAL A 64 -7.57 -4.63 -16.86
N HIS A 65 -7.36 -4.32 -18.15
CA HIS A 65 -7.00 -5.27 -19.21
C HIS A 65 -5.59 -5.84 -19.09
N SER A 66 -4.71 -5.22 -18.30
CA SER A 66 -3.31 -5.63 -18.16
C SER A 66 -3.13 -6.76 -17.13
N GLU A 67 -4.17 -7.15 -16.39
CA GLU A 67 -4.23 -8.25 -15.42
C GLU A 67 -3.10 -8.31 -14.36
N TYR A 68 -2.87 -7.27 -13.57
CA TYR A 68 -1.81 -7.30 -12.53
C TYR A 68 -2.05 -8.35 -11.43
N ASP A 69 -1.04 -8.66 -10.63
CA ASP A 69 -1.15 -9.60 -9.51
C ASP A 69 -1.65 -8.90 -8.23
N ILE A 70 -1.20 -7.66 -8.04
CA ILE A 70 -1.50 -6.83 -6.88
C ILE A 70 -1.85 -5.42 -7.36
N TYR A 71 -2.91 -4.82 -6.82
CA TYR A 71 -3.24 -3.41 -6.97
C TYR A 71 -3.11 -2.70 -5.62
N VAL A 72 -2.36 -1.61 -5.60
CA VAL A 72 -2.19 -0.73 -4.44
C VAL A 72 -2.66 0.66 -4.83
N LEU A 73 -3.80 1.08 -4.27
CA LEU A 73 -4.46 2.32 -4.67
C LEU A 73 -4.54 3.26 -3.48
N GLY A 74 -3.84 4.39 -3.58
CA GLY A 74 -3.82 5.46 -2.59
C GLY A 74 -4.58 6.69 -3.08
N PHE A 75 -5.41 7.25 -2.23
CA PHE A 75 -6.14 8.48 -2.49
C PHE A 75 -5.89 9.49 -1.38
N GLN A 76 -5.89 10.76 -1.74
CA GLN A 76 -5.77 11.89 -0.81
C GLN A 76 -6.91 12.86 -1.03
N GLU A 77 -7.33 13.55 0.04
CA GLU A 77 -8.51 14.41 0.05
C GLU A 77 -9.78 13.72 -0.45
N ILE A 78 -10.07 12.49 -0.03
CA ILE A 78 -11.33 11.82 -0.41
C ILE A 78 -12.58 12.44 0.24
N VAL A 79 -12.39 13.29 1.25
CA VAL A 79 -13.42 14.10 1.90
C VAL A 79 -13.02 15.58 1.85
N PRO A 80 -13.96 16.53 1.78
CA PRO A 80 -13.65 17.94 1.95
C PRO A 80 -12.97 18.20 3.31
N LEU A 81 -11.81 18.86 3.32
CA LEU A 81 -11.06 19.15 4.55
C LEU A 81 -11.65 20.35 5.31
N ASN A 82 -12.90 20.23 5.76
CA ASN A 82 -13.56 21.19 6.65
C ASN A 82 -13.46 20.74 8.11
N ALA A 83 -13.74 21.64 9.06
CA ALA A 83 -13.62 21.36 10.49
C ALA A 83 -14.45 20.13 10.92
N GLY A 84 -15.63 19.91 10.33
CA GLY A 84 -16.48 18.76 10.61
C GLY A 84 -15.79 17.44 10.28
N ASN A 85 -15.28 17.28 9.06
CA ASN A 85 -14.63 16.04 8.62
C ASN A 85 -13.29 15.76 9.31
N VAL A 86 -12.68 16.78 9.93
CA VAL A 86 -11.38 16.67 10.60
C VAL A 86 -11.55 16.48 12.12
N LEU A 87 -12.67 16.92 12.72
CA LEU A 87 -12.90 16.90 14.17
C LEU A 87 -14.07 16.00 14.63
N VAL A 88 -14.99 15.63 13.73
CA VAL A 88 -16.17 14.79 14.02
C VAL A 88 -15.97 13.40 13.40
N LEU A 89 -16.60 12.37 13.99
CA LEU A 89 -16.61 10.98 13.51
C LEU A 89 -16.61 10.92 11.97
N GLY A 90 -15.55 10.34 11.42
CA GLY A 90 -15.21 10.48 10.00
C GLY A 90 -16.28 9.94 9.07
N ASP A 91 -16.66 10.75 8.07
CA ASP A 91 -17.52 10.29 6.99
C ASP A 91 -16.78 9.23 6.14
N ASN A 92 -17.21 7.98 6.29
CA ASN A 92 -16.69 6.84 5.55
C ASN A 92 -17.44 6.59 4.23
N GLU A 93 -18.49 7.37 3.92
CA GLU A 93 -19.29 7.22 2.70
C GLU A 93 -18.45 7.39 1.43
N PRO A 94 -17.55 8.40 1.30
CA PRO A 94 -16.72 8.53 0.10
C PRO A 94 -15.77 7.35 -0.09
N ALA A 95 -15.15 6.84 0.97
CA ALA A 95 -14.31 5.64 0.89
C ALA A 95 -15.12 4.41 0.47
N ALA A 96 -16.33 4.24 1.01
CA ALA A 96 -17.23 3.16 0.63
C ALA A 96 -17.58 3.20 -0.87
N LYS A 97 -17.87 4.40 -1.42
CA LYS A 97 -18.11 4.59 -2.85
C LYS A 97 -16.89 4.27 -3.70
N TRP A 98 -15.71 4.77 -3.33
CA TRP A 98 -14.45 4.43 -4.01
C TRP A 98 -14.23 2.93 -4.01
N LEU A 99 -14.38 2.27 -2.86
CA LEU A 99 -14.18 0.84 -2.72
C LEU A 99 -15.11 0.03 -3.62
N ALA A 100 -16.39 0.40 -3.68
CA ALA A 100 -17.38 -0.24 -4.54
C ALA A 100 -17.05 -0.08 -6.04
N MET A 101 -16.65 1.12 -6.47
CA MET A 101 -16.29 1.38 -7.87
C MET A 101 -15.00 0.68 -8.29
N ILE A 102 -14.01 0.58 -7.39
CA ILE A 102 -12.79 -0.19 -7.63
C ILE A 102 -13.14 -1.67 -7.79
N ASN A 103 -13.93 -2.24 -6.88
CA ASN A 103 -14.37 -3.63 -6.99
C ASN A 103 -15.08 -3.90 -8.32
N GLN A 104 -16.02 -3.02 -8.70
CA GLN A 104 -16.72 -3.12 -9.97
C GLN A 104 -15.74 -3.11 -11.15
N SER A 105 -14.72 -2.27 -11.12
CA SER A 105 -13.75 -2.16 -12.22
C SER A 105 -12.83 -3.39 -12.31
N LEU A 106 -12.32 -3.87 -11.17
CA LEU A 106 -11.39 -5.00 -11.11
C LEU A 106 -12.06 -6.36 -11.39
N ASN A 107 -13.34 -6.50 -11.05
CA ASN A 107 -14.09 -7.74 -11.11
C ASN A 107 -15.23 -7.74 -12.15
N LYS A 108 -15.18 -6.84 -13.14
CA LYS A 108 -16.08 -6.89 -14.31
C LYS A 108 -15.94 -8.23 -15.03
N SER A 109 -17.05 -8.93 -15.22
CA SER A 109 -17.10 -10.11 -16.10
C SER A 109 -16.67 -9.70 -17.51
N SER A 110 -15.71 -10.41 -18.09
CA SER A 110 -15.31 -10.17 -19.48
C SER A 110 -16.52 -10.38 -20.40
N PRO A 111 -16.74 -9.55 -21.44
CA PRO A 111 -17.79 -9.80 -22.41
C PRO A 111 -17.42 -11.03 -23.24
N SER A 112 -17.89 -12.21 -22.85
CA SER A 112 -17.83 -13.39 -23.71
C SER A 112 -18.81 -13.23 -24.88
N SER A 113 -18.31 -13.56 -26.07
CA SER A 113 -19.01 -13.62 -27.34
C SER A 113 -20.18 -14.61 -27.36
N SER A 114 -21.31 -14.19 -27.97
CA SER A 114 -22.53 -14.95 -28.37
C SER A 114 -23.38 -15.55 -27.23
N SER A 115 -24.72 -15.56 -27.19
CA SER A 115 -25.79 -15.32 -28.18
C SER A 115 -27.14 -15.24 -27.43
N SER A 116 -28.05 -14.38 -27.88
CA SER A 116 -29.52 -14.46 -27.82
C SER A 116 -30.23 -15.07 -26.58
N GLY A 117 -30.99 -14.23 -25.87
CA GLY A 117 -32.26 -14.62 -25.23
C GLY A 117 -32.35 -14.41 -23.72
N GLY A 118 -33.16 -13.44 -23.29
CA GLY A 118 -33.62 -13.30 -21.90
C GLY A 118 -33.00 -12.12 -21.13
N ARG A 119 -33.68 -10.96 -21.13
CA ARG A 119 -33.35 -9.83 -20.26
C ARG A 119 -33.69 -10.17 -18.80
N LEU A 120 -32.68 -10.60 -18.04
CA LEU A 120 -32.62 -10.44 -16.59
C LEU A 120 -31.21 -9.97 -16.25
N GLY A 121 -30.99 -8.65 -16.34
CA GLY A 121 -29.75 -8.03 -15.89
C GLY A 121 -29.66 -8.07 -14.35
N PRO A 122 -28.44 -8.05 -13.78
CA PRO A 122 -28.26 -7.90 -12.34
C PRO A 122 -28.91 -6.59 -11.89
N LYS A 123 -29.76 -6.65 -10.86
CA LYS A 123 -30.36 -5.46 -10.26
C LYS A 123 -29.25 -4.58 -9.69
N THR A 124 -28.95 -3.48 -10.38
CA THR A 124 -28.27 -2.32 -9.79
C THR A 124 -29.15 -1.76 -8.68
N PRO A 125 -28.62 -1.40 -7.49
CA PRO A 125 -29.36 -0.57 -6.57
C PRO A 125 -29.51 0.82 -7.22
N SER A 126 -30.72 1.11 -7.67
CA SER A 126 -31.12 2.43 -8.15
C SER A 126 -31.11 3.39 -6.96
N PHE A 127 -30.15 4.30 -6.90
CA PHE A 127 -30.24 5.51 -6.07
C PHE A 127 -31.20 6.48 -6.76
N GLY A 128 -32.50 6.21 -6.64
CA GLY A 128 -33.56 7.09 -7.09
C GLY A 128 -33.72 8.26 -6.13
N ALA A 129 -33.74 9.48 -6.67
CA ALA A 129 -34.10 10.68 -5.94
C ALA A 129 -35.57 10.59 -5.49
N GLY A 130 -35.80 10.28 -4.21
CA GLY A 130 -37.13 10.21 -3.63
C GLY A 130 -37.13 9.69 -2.19
N SER A 131 -37.23 10.63 -1.25
CA SER A 131 -37.78 10.50 0.12
C SER A 131 -37.28 9.39 1.06
N MET A 132 -36.45 9.83 2.01
CA MET A 132 -36.41 9.46 3.45
C MET A 132 -36.00 8.03 3.84
N PHE A 133 -34.82 7.96 4.49
CA PHE A 133 -34.18 6.83 5.19
C PHE A 133 -33.53 5.74 4.33
N PHE A 134 -32.46 6.10 3.60
CA PHE A 134 -31.46 5.12 3.16
C PHE A 134 -30.43 4.91 4.28
N ALA A 135 -30.33 3.67 4.78
CA ALA A 135 -29.24 3.28 5.67
C ALA A 135 -27.90 3.55 4.97
N LYS A 136 -27.07 4.42 5.57
CA LYS A 136 -25.75 4.75 5.03
C LYS A 136 -24.92 3.47 4.96
N PRO A 137 -24.43 3.06 3.78
CA PRO A 137 -23.68 1.82 3.67
C PRO A 137 -22.34 1.97 4.41
N SER A 138 -22.17 1.19 5.48
CA SER A 138 -20.94 1.18 6.29
C SER A 138 -19.76 0.66 5.46
N LEU A 139 -18.63 1.39 5.49
CA LEU A 139 -17.37 0.96 4.87
C LEU A 139 -16.93 -0.42 5.38
N LYS A 140 -17.21 -0.74 6.65
CA LYS A 140 -16.94 -2.06 7.25
C LYS A 140 -17.70 -3.16 6.50
N LYS A 141 -19.03 -3.01 6.37
CA LYS A 141 -19.91 -3.96 5.67
C LYS A 141 -19.51 -4.15 4.19
N ILE A 142 -19.24 -3.06 3.47
CA ILE A 142 -18.79 -3.15 2.08
C ILE A 142 -17.42 -3.84 1.98
N SER A 143 -16.47 -3.47 2.83
CA SER A 143 -15.15 -4.09 2.85
C SER A 143 -15.20 -5.59 3.13
N GLU A 144 -16.15 -6.03 3.97
CA GLU A 144 -16.36 -7.44 4.28
C GLU A 144 -16.92 -8.20 3.08
N SER A 145 -17.85 -7.62 2.32
CA SER A 145 -18.40 -8.25 1.11
C SER A 145 -17.36 -8.50 0.01
N PHE A 146 -16.31 -7.68 -0.05
CA PHE A 146 -15.23 -7.79 -1.05
C PHE A 146 -14.03 -8.61 -0.58
N ARG A 147 -14.00 -9.00 0.70
CA ARG A 147 -12.99 -9.91 1.23
C ARG A 147 -13.40 -11.34 0.91
N THR A 148 -12.43 -12.16 0.51
CA THR A 148 -12.58 -13.62 0.55
C THR A 148 -12.68 -14.08 2.01
N GLU A 149 -13.36 -15.19 2.31
CA GLU A 149 -13.63 -15.79 3.66
C GLU A 149 -12.38 -15.97 4.58
N CYS A 150 -11.19 -15.59 4.15
CA CYS A 150 -9.92 -15.76 4.84
C CYS A 150 -9.54 -14.64 5.83
N ARG A 151 -10.43 -13.71 6.24
CA ARG A 151 -10.05 -12.53 7.07
C ARG A 151 -9.28 -12.89 8.34
N ARG A 152 -9.74 -13.89 9.11
CA ARG A 152 -9.02 -14.38 10.29
C ARG A 152 -7.63 -14.90 9.89
N LYS A 153 -7.53 -15.68 8.81
CA LYS A 153 -6.26 -16.22 8.30
C LYS A 153 -5.24 -15.14 7.91
N LEU A 154 -5.68 -14.00 7.38
CA LEU A 154 -4.80 -12.89 6.96
C LEU A 154 -4.09 -12.19 8.14
N LYS A 155 -4.79 -12.07 9.28
CA LYS A 155 -4.26 -11.44 10.49
C LYS A 155 -3.47 -12.40 11.38
N ILE A 156 -3.65 -13.71 11.19
CA ILE A 156 -3.01 -14.73 12.02
C ILE A 156 -1.58 -15.01 11.55
N CYS A 157 -0.73 -15.28 12.54
CA CYS A 157 0.59 -15.84 12.30
C CYS A 157 0.46 -17.35 12.00
N ASN A 158 0.84 -17.78 10.80
CA ASN A 158 0.89 -19.20 10.43
C ASN A 158 2.30 -19.80 10.55
N CYS A 159 3.20 -19.13 11.28
CA CYS A 159 4.55 -19.65 11.49
C CYS A 159 4.43 -20.96 12.29
N SER A 160 4.83 -22.06 11.65
CA SER A 160 4.80 -23.38 12.28
C SER A 160 5.67 -23.37 13.53
N SER A 161 5.12 -23.87 14.64
CA SER A 161 5.85 -24.24 15.87
C SER A 161 6.93 -25.31 15.64
N PHE A 162 7.19 -25.71 14.39
CA PHE A 162 8.24 -26.65 13.99
C PHE A 162 9.64 -26.22 14.48
N SER A 163 9.87 -24.91 14.61
CA SER A 163 11.11 -24.39 15.20
C SER A 163 11.15 -24.57 16.73
N GLU A 164 10.01 -24.73 17.38
CA GLU A 164 9.89 -25.02 18.80
C GLU A 164 10.20 -26.50 19.09
N GLU A 165 9.88 -27.42 18.19
CA GLU A 165 10.33 -28.82 18.28
C GLU A 165 11.85 -28.95 18.11
N ILE A 166 12.44 -28.21 17.16
CA ILE A 166 13.90 -28.20 16.98
C ILE A 166 14.60 -27.49 18.16
N ALA A 167 14.05 -26.36 18.65
CA ALA A 167 14.59 -25.67 19.82
C ALA A 167 14.47 -26.51 21.09
N LYS A 168 13.33 -27.21 21.30
CA LYS A 168 13.17 -28.17 22.41
C LYS A 168 14.12 -29.35 22.28
N LYS A 169 14.43 -29.82 21.05
CA LYS A 169 15.38 -30.92 20.82
C LYS A 169 16.83 -30.52 21.09
N TYR A 170 17.23 -29.30 20.71
CA TYR A 170 18.57 -28.77 21.00
C TYR A 170 18.75 -28.38 22.48
N VAL A 171 17.74 -27.78 23.12
CA VAL A 171 17.80 -27.40 24.54
C VAL A 171 17.83 -28.63 25.46
N ARG A 172 17.20 -29.74 25.05
CA ARG A 172 17.19 -30.99 25.84
C ARG A 172 18.52 -31.74 25.79
N GLU A 173 19.38 -31.47 24.80
CA GLU A 173 20.71 -32.10 24.66
C GLU A 173 21.83 -31.30 25.33
N SER A 174 21.60 -30.05 25.78
CA SER A 174 22.65 -29.18 26.33
C SER A 174 22.43 -28.68 27.77
N CYS A 175 21.43 -29.16 28.51
CA CYS A 175 21.18 -28.75 29.91
C CYS A 175 21.26 -29.92 30.90
N PHE A 176 22.48 -30.38 31.19
CA PHE A 176 22.79 -30.98 32.50
C PHE A 176 23.39 -29.87 33.38
N ARG A 177 22.68 -29.52 34.47
CA ARG A 177 22.93 -28.45 35.47
C ARG A 177 22.47 -27.04 35.06
N CYS A 178 21.28 -26.66 35.53
CA CYS A 178 21.08 -25.60 36.52
C CYS A 178 19.61 -25.54 36.98
N PRO A 179 19.32 -25.10 38.23
CA PRO A 179 18.00 -25.24 38.84
C PRO A 179 17.00 -24.18 38.36
N GLU A 180 15.72 -24.57 38.38
CA GLU A 180 14.54 -23.76 38.09
C GLU A 180 14.51 -22.43 38.85
N SER A 181 14.69 -21.32 38.14
CA SER A 181 14.03 -20.06 38.48
C SER A 181 13.99 -19.17 37.26
N LEU A 182 12.84 -19.14 36.57
CA LEU A 182 12.34 -18.06 35.70
C LEU A 182 10.96 -18.45 35.16
N VAL A 183 10.07 -18.86 36.06
CA VAL A 183 8.63 -18.88 35.82
C VAL A 183 8.05 -17.99 36.90
N ASN A 184 7.97 -16.69 36.64
CA ASN A 184 7.09 -15.72 37.30
C ASN A 184 7.44 -14.30 36.85
N GLN A 185 6.93 -13.92 35.67
CA GLN A 185 6.46 -12.55 35.43
C GLN A 185 5.51 -12.58 34.23
N ALA A 186 4.40 -13.30 34.41
CA ALA A 186 3.18 -13.07 33.66
C ALA A 186 2.33 -12.11 34.49
N GLY A 187 2.23 -10.86 34.06
CA GLY A 187 1.42 -9.86 34.73
C GLY A 187 1.73 -8.48 34.20
N LEU A 188 0.67 -7.78 33.75
CA LEU A 188 0.60 -6.41 33.24
C LEU A 188 0.74 -6.29 31.71
N LEU A 189 -0.37 -6.64 31.03
CA LEU A 189 -0.73 -6.05 29.74
C LEU A 189 -1.52 -4.77 30.04
N SER A 190 -1.02 -3.64 29.54
CA SER A 190 -1.81 -2.42 29.38
C SER A 190 -2.52 -2.51 28.04
N ASP A 191 -3.83 -2.67 28.10
CA ASP A 191 -4.75 -2.38 27.00
C ASP A 191 -4.72 -0.87 26.77
N ASP A 192 -4.29 -0.45 25.58
CA ASP A 192 -4.52 0.91 25.06
C ASP A 192 -5.08 0.78 23.64
N ASP A 193 -6.40 1.00 23.56
CA ASP A 193 -7.14 1.75 22.54
C ASP A 193 -7.00 1.39 21.04
N GLU A 194 -7.85 0.46 20.59
CA GLU A 194 -8.72 0.75 19.43
C GLU A 194 -10.17 0.50 19.89
N GLU A 195 -11.00 1.55 19.84
CA GLU A 195 -12.44 1.50 20.16
C GLU A 195 -13.12 0.34 19.43
N GLU A 196 -13.47 -0.71 20.18
CA GLU A 196 -14.46 -1.70 19.79
C GLU A 196 -15.83 -1.07 20.07
N GLU A 197 -16.48 -0.53 19.05
CA GLU A 197 -17.94 -0.34 19.13
C GLU A 197 -18.59 -1.71 19.02
N GLU A 198 -19.06 -2.20 20.17
CA GLU A 198 -20.03 -3.28 20.31
C GLU A 198 -21.38 -2.77 19.75
N ASP A 199 -21.91 -3.46 18.74
CA ASP A 199 -23.33 -3.33 18.36
C ASP A 199 -23.94 -4.73 18.47
N ASP A 200 -25.03 -4.81 19.23
CA ASP A 200 -25.87 -5.98 19.44
C ASP A 200 -26.40 -6.52 18.10
N ASP A 201 -26.02 -7.76 17.76
CA ASP A 201 -26.62 -8.52 16.67
C ASP A 201 -27.94 -9.14 17.15
N ASP A 202 -29.05 -8.44 16.89
CA ASP A 202 -30.36 -9.08 16.78
C ASP A 202 -30.41 -9.86 15.44
N ASP A 203 -30.05 -11.14 15.51
CA ASP A 203 -30.18 -12.10 14.40
C ASP A 203 -31.66 -12.41 14.12
N GLU A 204 -32.28 -11.71 13.16
CA GLU A 204 -33.45 -12.25 12.44
C GLU A 204 -32.99 -13.09 11.24
N GLU A 205 -33.14 -14.42 11.37
CA GLU A 205 -32.85 -15.41 10.34
C GLU A 205 -33.66 -15.19 9.06
N GLY A 206 -33.00 -14.68 8.01
CA GLY A 206 -33.49 -14.67 6.63
C GLY A 206 -32.67 -15.58 5.72
N GLY A 207 -32.96 -16.89 5.71
CA GLY A 207 -32.24 -17.95 4.98
C GLY A 207 -32.26 -17.92 3.43
N GLY A 208 -32.39 -16.75 2.79
CA GLY A 208 -32.64 -16.60 1.35
C GLY A 208 -31.46 -16.18 0.46
N ASN A 209 -30.28 -15.82 0.99
CA ASN A 209 -29.25 -15.13 0.18
C ASN A 209 -27.81 -15.67 0.26
N VAL A 210 -27.54 -16.72 1.04
CA VAL A 210 -26.16 -17.23 1.22
C VAL A 210 -25.60 -17.79 -0.10
N ALA A 211 -26.40 -18.52 -0.89
CA ALA A 211 -25.96 -19.11 -2.15
C ALA A 211 -25.61 -18.07 -3.24
N SER A 212 -26.30 -16.92 -3.26
CA SER A 212 -26.05 -15.84 -4.24
C SER A 212 -24.79 -15.04 -3.90
N LEU A 213 -24.56 -14.76 -2.62
CA LEU A 213 -23.35 -14.10 -2.12
C LEU A 213 -22.11 -14.99 -2.30
N VAL A 214 -22.22 -16.29 -2.02
CA VAL A 214 -21.13 -17.26 -2.22
C VAL A 214 -20.82 -17.44 -3.72
N SER A 215 -21.84 -17.53 -4.58
CA SER A 215 -21.64 -17.61 -6.03
C SER A 215 -20.95 -16.36 -6.61
N ASN A 216 -21.32 -15.16 -6.12
CA ASN A 216 -20.67 -13.91 -6.51
C ASN A 216 -19.21 -13.83 -6.03
N GLN A 217 -18.91 -14.31 -4.82
CA GLN A 217 -17.53 -14.41 -4.33
C GLN A 217 -16.69 -15.45 -5.10
N MET A 218 -17.31 -16.50 -5.63
CA MET A 218 -16.62 -17.49 -6.47
C MET A 218 -16.14 -16.91 -7.81
N MET A 219 -16.86 -15.93 -8.36
CA MET A 219 -16.54 -15.29 -9.66
C MET A 219 -15.55 -14.11 -9.58
N MET A 220 -15.22 -13.60 -8.39
CA MET A 220 -14.27 -12.47 -8.25
C MET A 220 -12.85 -12.89 -8.64
N LYS A 221 -12.23 -12.11 -9.52
CA LYS A 221 -10.83 -12.27 -9.93
C LYS A 221 -9.86 -11.71 -8.89
N TYR A 222 -10.22 -10.59 -8.26
CA TYR A 222 -9.46 -9.93 -7.21
C TYR A 222 -10.26 -9.86 -5.92
N GLY A 223 -9.61 -10.14 -4.81
CA GLY A 223 -10.16 -9.93 -3.47
C GLY A 223 -9.49 -8.77 -2.76
N LEU A 224 -10.25 -8.08 -1.91
CA LEU A 224 -9.74 -7.03 -1.04
C LEU A 224 -8.89 -7.62 0.07
N VAL A 225 -7.61 -7.24 0.15
CA VAL A 225 -6.70 -7.65 1.23
C VAL A 225 -6.74 -6.64 2.38
N ALA A 226 -6.65 -5.36 2.08
CA ALA A 226 -6.69 -4.28 3.07
C ALA A 226 -7.37 -3.04 2.53
N SER A 227 -8.06 -2.32 3.42
CA SER A 227 -8.63 -1.00 3.17
C SER A 227 -8.62 -0.20 4.47
N LYS A 228 -8.09 1.01 4.46
CA LYS A 228 -8.15 1.91 5.62
C LYS A 228 -8.29 3.35 5.14
N GLN A 229 -9.19 4.08 5.81
CA GLN A 229 -9.33 5.53 5.70
C GLN A 229 -8.76 6.18 6.97
N MET A 230 -8.08 7.31 6.79
CA MET A 230 -7.66 8.23 7.84
C MET A 230 -7.99 9.65 7.38
N VAL A 231 -9.11 10.20 7.87
CA VAL A 231 -9.67 11.48 7.44
C VAL A 231 -9.79 11.52 5.91
N GLY A 232 -8.90 12.25 5.22
CA GLY A 232 -8.89 12.37 3.76
C GLY A 232 -7.94 11.42 3.03
N ILE A 233 -7.16 10.61 3.74
CA ILE A 233 -6.26 9.63 3.12
C ILE A 233 -6.98 8.28 3.08
N PHE A 234 -6.90 7.58 1.95
CA PHE A 234 -7.48 6.26 1.78
C PHE A 234 -6.53 5.35 1.03
N LEU A 235 -6.27 4.16 1.58
CA LEU A 235 -5.39 3.16 0.97
C LEU A 235 -6.12 1.83 0.86
N THR A 236 -6.06 1.23 -0.34
CA THR A 236 -6.59 -0.12 -0.59
C THR A 236 -5.54 -1.01 -1.25
N VAL A 237 -5.54 -2.28 -0.87
CA VAL A 237 -4.69 -3.33 -1.43
C VAL A 237 -5.59 -4.47 -1.89
N TRP A 238 -5.53 -4.78 -3.18
CA TRP A 238 -6.26 -5.87 -3.82
C TRP A 238 -5.27 -6.85 -4.41
N MET A 239 -5.60 -8.14 -4.35
CA MET A 239 -4.76 -9.18 -4.92
C MET A 239 -5.60 -10.17 -5.69
N ARG A 240 -5.00 -10.79 -6.70
CA ARG A 240 -5.62 -11.95 -7.36
C ARG A 240 -5.99 -13.00 -6.33
N LYS A 241 -7.16 -13.62 -6.50
CA LYS A 241 -7.76 -14.53 -5.52
C LYS A 241 -6.83 -15.68 -5.13
N GLU A 242 -6.07 -16.22 -6.07
CA GLU A 242 -5.10 -17.30 -5.87
C GLU A 242 -3.91 -16.91 -4.98
N LEU A 243 -3.57 -15.62 -4.87
CA LEU A 243 -2.47 -15.13 -4.03
C LEU A 243 -2.89 -14.92 -2.57
N ILE A 244 -4.18 -14.65 -2.32
CA ILE A 244 -4.69 -14.23 -1.00
C ILE A 244 -4.44 -15.31 0.06
N GLN A 245 -4.52 -16.59 -0.30
CA GLN A 245 -4.25 -17.71 0.62
C GLN A 245 -2.80 -17.75 1.15
N HIS A 246 -1.88 -17.05 0.47
CA HIS A 246 -0.46 -16.97 0.84
C HIS A 246 -0.11 -15.69 1.61
N VAL A 247 -1.09 -14.82 1.85
CA VAL A 247 -0.91 -13.59 2.64
C VAL A 247 -1.07 -13.91 4.13
N THR A 248 -0.12 -13.44 4.93
CA THR A 248 -0.11 -13.56 6.39
C THR A 248 0.38 -12.25 7.04
N HIS A 249 0.27 -12.14 8.36
CA HIS A 249 0.83 -11.02 9.14
C HIS A 249 0.35 -9.62 8.70
N LEU A 250 -0.89 -9.53 8.22
CA LEU A 250 -1.47 -8.25 7.79
C LEU A 250 -1.64 -7.31 8.99
N ARG A 251 -1.01 -6.15 8.92
CA ARG A 251 -1.03 -5.08 9.94
C ARG A 251 -1.17 -3.73 9.27
N ILE A 252 -1.86 -2.81 9.91
CA ILE A 252 -2.07 -1.45 9.42
C ILE A 252 -1.63 -0.48 10.51
N SER A 253 -0.94 0.59 10.12
CA SER A 253 -0.54 1.67 11.01
C SER A 253 -0.91 3.01 10.38
N CYS A 254 -1.37 3.96 11.18
CA CYS A 254 -1.73 5.30 10.76
C CYS A 254 -0.92 6.31 11.57
N VAL A 255 -0.30 7.28 10.90
CA VAL A 255 0.46 8.36 11.55
C VAL A 255 -0.11 9.69 11.10
N THR A 256 -0.53 10.53 12.04
CA THR A 256 -1.06 11.86 11.76
C THR A 256 0.04 12.93 11.81
N ARG A 257 -0.04 13.92 10.92
CA ARG A 257 0.94 15.03 10.76
C ARG A 257 0.27 16.39 10.51
N GLY A 258 -1.03 16.51 10.79
CA GLY A 258 -1.82 17.70 10.47
C GLY A 258 -1.54 18.90 11.37
N ILE A 259 -2.55 19.73 11.58
CA ILE A 259 -2.45 20.91 12.46
C ILE A 259 -1.92 20.47 13.84
N MET A 260 -0.93 21.21 14.36
CA MET A 260 -0.21 20.89 15.61
C MET A 260 0.50 19.51 15.63
N GLY A 261 0.63 18.83 14.49
CA GLY A 261 1.25 17.51 14.41
C GLY A 261 0.35 16.35 14.83
N CYS A 262 -0.93 16.59 15.17
CA CYS A 262 -1.83 15.59 15.73
C CYS A 262 -3.11 15.35 14.90
N LEU A 263 -3.60 16.34 14.13
CA LEU A 263 -4.84 16.16 13.37
C LEU A 263 -4.62 15.31 12.10
N GLY A 264 -5.61 14.47 11.74
CA GLY A 264 -5.45 13.43 10.71
C GLY A 264 -5.54 13.87 9.25
N ASN A 265 -5.65 15.17 8.95
CA ASN A 265 -5.75 15.68 7.58
C ASN A 265 -4.44 15.61 6.77
N LYS A 266 -3.33 15.27 7.43
CA LYS A 266 -2.01 15.00 6.86
C LYS A 266 -1.40 13.81 7.59
N GLY A 267 -0.43 13.15 6.96
CA GLY A 267 0.25 11.98 7.52
C GLY A 267 0.25 10.82 6.54
N CYS A 268 0.14 9.59 7.05
CA CYS A 268 0.10 8.40 6.21
C CYS A 268 -0.73 7.25 6.77
N ILE A 269 -1.12 6.35 5.87
CA ILE A 269 -1.56 4.98 6.17
C ILE A 269 -0.49 4.04 5.63
N ALA A 270 -0.04 3.10 6.46
CA ALA A 270 0.92 2.06 6.08
C ALA A 270 0.30 0.67 6.29
N VAL A 271 0.36 -0.17 5.26
CA VAL A 271 -0.08 -1.57 5.28
C VAL A 271 1.16 -2.46 5.22
N SER A 272 1.38 -3.26 6.26
CA SER A 272 2.40 -4.31 6.33
C SER A 272 1.74 -5.67 6.11
N LEU A 273 2.35 -6.52 5.29
CA LEU A 273 1.93 -7.91 5.12
C LEU A 273 3.12 -8.78 4.72
N GLN A 274 2.94 -10.10 4.82
CA GLN A 274 3.87 -11.08 4.26
C GLN A 274 3.14 -11.89 3.20
N LEU A 275 3.70 -11.95 1.99
CA LEU A 275 3.22 -12.78 0.89
C LEU A 275 4.27 -13.85 0.62
N TYR A 276 3.89 -15.12 0.79
CA TYR A 276 4.83 -16.23 0.89
C TYR A 276 5.88 -15.96 1.99
N LYS A 277 7.18 -15.92 1.64
CA LYS A 277 8.27 -15.58 2.57
C LYS A 277 8.68 -14.11 2.51
N THR A 278 8.14 -13.32 1.59
CA THR A 278 8.57 -11.94 1.35
C THR A 278 7.66 -10.93 2.04
N SER A 279 8.25 -10.01 2.79
CA SER A 279 7.53 -8.96 3.49
C SER A 279 7.34 -7.70 2.62
N PHE A 280 6.14 -7.14 2.66
CA PHE A 280 5.74 -5.95 1.92
C PHE A 280 5.30 -4.85 2.88
N CYS A 281 5.61 -3.59 2.53
CA CYS A 281 5.01 -2.41 3.14
C CYS A 281 4.54 -1.43 2.06
N PHE A 282 3.26 -1.09 2.08
CA PHE A 282 2.64 -0.11 1.19
C PHE A 282 2.23 1.13 1.99
N ILE A 283 2.72 2.31 1.61
CA ILE A 283 2.47 3.56 2.35
C ILE A 283 1.78 4.56 1.44
N CYS A 284 0.64 5.09 1.86
CA CYS A 284 -0.04 6.19 1.21
C CYS A 284 0.03 7.43 2.11
N SER A 285 0.67 8.50 1.66
CA SER A 285 0.83 9.73 2.45
C SER A 285 0.20 10.97 1.81
N HIS A 286 -0.13 11.93 2.66
CA HIS A 286 -0.43 13.31 2.28
C HIS A 286 0.40 14.23 3.17
N LEU A 287 1.48 14.79 2.62
CA LEU A 287 2.45 15.60 3.37
C LEU A 287 2.06 17.08 3.41
N ALA A 288 2.72 17.85 4.28
CA ALA A 288 2.50 19.29 4.42
C ALA A 288 2.49 20.04 3.07
N SER A 289 1.41 20.78 2.82
CA SER A 289 1.27 21.65 1.66
C SER A 289 1.91 23.02 1.89
N GLY A 290 2.07 23.79 0.82
CA GLY A 290 2.62 25.16 0.84
C GLY A 290 3.68 25.39 -0.23
N GLU A 291 3.78 26.64 -0.68
CA GLU A 291 4.71 27.11 -1.73
C GLU A 291 5.72 28.14 -1.21
N ARG A 292 5.71 28.43 0.09
CA ARG A 292 6.68 29.38 0.65
C ARG A 292 8.04 28.70 0.76
N GLU A 293 9.08 29.50 0.64
CA GLU A 293 10.44 29.04 0.93
C GLU A 293 10.51 28.46 2.35
N GLY A 294 11.15 27.29 2.50
CA GLY A 294 11.22 26.57 3.76
C GLY A 294 10.09 25.55 3.97
N ASP A 295 9.01 25.58 3.18
CA ASP A 295 7.93 24.60 3.30
C ASP A 295 8.38 23.16 2.97
N GLU A 296 9.45 23.00 2.17
CA GLU A 296 10.09 21.71 1.90
C GLU A 296 10.64 21.06 3.17
N ARG A 297 11.13 21.86 4.14
CA ARG A 297 11.62 21.34 5.42
C ARG A 297 10.50 20.73 6.26
N ARG A 298 9.29 21.26 6.16
CA ARG A 298 8.10 20.69 6.83
C ARG A 298 7.76 19.32 6.24
N ARG A 299 7.83 19.18 4.91
CA ARG A 299 7.64 17.89 4.23
C ARG A 299 8.73 16.87 4.58
N ASN A 300 10.00 17.29 4.66
CA ASN A 300 11.08 16.42 5.13
C ASN A 300 10.82 15.93 6.56
N SER A 301 10.42 16.84 7.45
CA SER A 301 10.07 16.51 8.84
C SER A 301 8.91 15.51 8.91
N ASP A 302 7.86 15.68 8.09
CA ASP A 302 6.77 14.70 8.01
C ASP A 302 7.27 13.32 7.59
N VAL A 303 8.15 13.22 6.60
CA VAL A 303 8.73 11.93 6.17
C VAL A 303 9.54 11.27 7.29
N ILE A 304 10.38 12.05 7.98
CA ILE A 304 11.20 11.57 9.09
C ILE A 304 10.33 11.04 10.23
N GLU A 305 9.30 11.81 10.62
CA GLU A 305 8.38 11.42 11.69
C GLU A 305 7.52 10.23 11.31
N ILE A 306 7.07 10.11 10.05
CA ILE A 306 6.39 8.90 9.56
C ILE A 306 7.29 7.68 9.69
N LEU A 307 8.53 7.75 9.18
CA LEU A 307 9.48 6.63 9.27
C LEU A 307 9.80 6.22 10.71
N LYS A 308 9.88 7.21 11.60
CA LYS A 308 10.20 7.01 13.02
C LYS A 308 9.04 6.42 13.80
N ASN A 309 7.82 6.93 13.59
CA ASN A 309 6.66 6.66 14.42
C ASN A 309 5.77 5.54 13.87
N THR A 310 5.90 5.15 12.59
CA THR A 310 5.24 3.95 12.09
C THR A 310 5.89 2.70 12.69
N THR A 311 5.15 2.05 13.58
CA THR A 311 5.47 0.75 14.16
C THR A 311 4.35 -0.24 13.87
N PHE A 312 4.72 -1.51 13.68
CA PHE A 312 3.77 -2.60 13.47
C PHE A 312 3.83 -3.56 14.66
N PRO A 313 2.69 -3.91 15.28
CA PRO A 313 2.68 -4.78 16.45
C PRO A 313 3.24 -6.16 16.10
N ARG A 314 3.91 -6.77 17.08
CA ARG A 314 4.47 -8.11 16.93
C ARG A 314 3.37 -9.15 17.18
N ILE A 315 2.81 -9.68 16.10
CA ILE A 315 1.79 -10.74 16.16
C ILE A 315 2.43 -12.12 16.37
N CYS A 316 3.69 -12.28 15.96
CA CYS A 316 4.40 -13.56 16.01
C CYS A 316 5.28 -13.69 17.27
N ARG A 317 5.01 -14.71 18.09
CA ARG A 317 5.74 -15.00 19.33
C ARG A 317 7.03 -15.82 19.12
N THR A 318 7.26 -16.40 17.93
CA THR A 318 8.50 -17.12 17.66
C THR A 318 9.67 -16.17 17.44
N SER A 319 10.80 -16.44 18.11
CA SER A 319 12.01 -15.60 18.05
C SER A 319 12.73 -15.67 16.70
N PHE A 320 12.42 -16.66 15.86
CA PHE A 320 13.16 -16.96 14.63
C PHE A 320 12.57 -16.34 13.35
N THR A 321 11.36 -15.77 13.41
CA THR A 321 10.68 -15.18 12.26
C THR A 321 10.87 -13.67 12.22
N ARG A 322 11.55 -13.20 11.16
CA ARG A 322 11.86 -11.79 10.91
C ARG A 322 10.64 -11.05 10.34
N VAL A 323 9.53 -11.04 11.07
CA VAL A 323 8.39 -10.19 10.69
C VAL A 323 8.79 -8.73 10.98
N PRO A 324 8.85 -7.83 9.98
CA PRO A 324 9.32 -6.48 10.20
C PRO A 324 8.39 -5.68 11.13
N ASP A 325 8.97 -4.85 12.00
CA ASP A 325 8.28 -3.96 12.93
C ASP A 325 8.29 -2.49 12.47
N ARG A 326 9.09 -2.15 11.45
CA ARG A 326 9.28 -0.80 10.90
C ARG A 326 9.24 -0.82 9.38
N ILE A 327 8.87 0.30 8.76
CA ILE A 327 8.73 0.45 7.29
C ILE A 327 9.97 -0.07 6.55
N THR A 328 11.16 0.48 6.84
CA THR A 328 12.41 0.19 6.10
C THR A 328 13.00 -1.20 6.36
N LYS A 329 12.46 -1.96 7.31
CA LYS A 329 12.88 -3.35 7.57
C LYS A 329 12.14 -4.38 6.69
N HIS A 330 11.16 -3.96 5.90
CA HIS A 330 10.50 -4.86 4.96
C HIS A 330 11.34 -5.07 3.70
N ASP A 331 11.18 -6.24 3.09
CA ASP A 331 11.93 -6.64 1.89
C ASP A 331 11.55 -5.79 0.68
N ARG A 332 10.26 -5.44 0.57
CA ARG A 332 9.68 -4.66 -0.54
C ARG A 332 8.85 -3.53 0.03
N VAL A 333 9.24 -2.29 -0.24
CA VAL A 333 8.51 -1.12 0.24
C VAL A 333 8.14 -0.23 -0.92
N ILE A 334 6.88 0.19 -0.98
CA ILE A 334 6.39 1.18 -1.96
C ILE A 334 5.69 2.30 -1.20
N TRP A 335 6.18 3.52 -1.40
CA TRP A 335 5.61 4.75 -0.83
C TRP A 335 5.01 5.58 -1.95
N LEU A 336 3.71 5.82 -1.86
CA LEU A 336 2.91 6.58 -2.81
C LEU A 336 2.18 7.73 -2.09
N GLY A 337 1.79 8.77 -2.81
CA GLY A 337 0.97 9.82 -2.22
C GLY A 337 1.10 11.18 -2.88
N ASP A 338 0.34 12.13 -2.34
CA ASP A 338 0.57 13.55 -2.53
C ASP A 338 1.66 14.01 -1.55
N LEU A 339 2.90 14.01 -2.04
CA LEU A 339 4.06 14.42 -1.26
C LEU A 339 4.20 15.94 -1.22
N ASN A 340 3.42 16.68 -2.00
CA ASN A 340 3.31 18.14 -1.97
C ASN A 340 4.60 18.95 -2.22
N TYR A 341 5.72 18.31 -2.60
CA TYR A 341 6.93 19.03 -3.02
C TYR A 341 6.65 19.86 -4.28
N ARG A 342 7.28 21.03 -4.35
CA ARG A 342 7.04 22.03 -5.40
C ARG A 342 8.27 22.22 -6.28
N ILE A 343 8.13 23.01 -7.33
CA ILE A 343 9.25 23.45 -8.16
C ILE A 343 9.81 24.74 -7.57
N ALA A 344 11.11 24.77 -7.31
CA ALA A 344 11.85 25.91 -6.78
C ALA A 344 12.16 26.95 -7.89
N LEU A 345 11.11 27.42 -8.57
CA LEU A 345 11.14 28.44 -9.61
C LEU A 345 9.94 29.38 -9.45
N SER A 346 10.06 30.59 -10.01
CA SER A 346 8.88 31.44 -10.16
C SER A 346 7.86 30.82 -11.12
N TYR A 347 6.60 31.28 -11.03
CA TYR A 347 5.55 30.85 -11.94
C TYR A 347 5.91 31.10 -13.42
N SER A 348 6.48 32.27 -13.74
CA SER A 348 6.83 32.66 -15.11
C SER A 348 7.95 31.80 -15.70
N GLU A 349 8.98 31.50 -14.90
CA GLU A 349 10.07 30.61 -15.33
C GLU A 349 9.57 29.18 -15.53
N THR A 350 8.76 28.69 -14.59
CA THR A 350 8.13 27.37 -14.68
C THR A 350 7.30 27.26 -15.95
N LYS A 351 6.46 28.28 -16.24
CA LYS A 351 5.62 28.32 -17.45
C LYS A 351 6.46 28.31 -18.73
N THR A 352 7.52 29.10 -18.78
CA THR A 352 8.44 29.13 -19.94
C THR A 352 9.04 27.76 -20.24
N LEU A 353 9.40 26.99 -19.20
CA LEU A 353 9.95 25.65 -19.37
C LEU A 353 8.87 24.60 -19.69
N LEU A 354 7.67 24.75 -19.13
CA LEU A 354 6.50 23.92 -19.45
C LEU A 354 6.14 24.04 -20.94
N ASP A 355 6.06 25.26 -21.47
CA ASP A 355 5.70 25.52 -22.86
C ASP A 355 6.74 24.93 -23.85
N LYS A 356 7.97 24.70 -23.38
CA LYS A 356 9.06 24.05 -24.13
C LYS A 356 9.15 22.54 -23.88
N ASN A 357 8.29 21.97 -23.04
CA ASN A 357 8.37 20.58 -22.56
C ASN A 357 9.76 20.23 -21.98
N ALA A 358 10.43 21.17 -21.33
CA ALA A 358 11.79 21.01 -20.81
C ALA A 358 11.80 20.27 -19.46
N TRP A 359 11.33 19.03 -19.45
CA TRP A 359 11.10 18.23 -18.24
C TRP A 359 12.34 18.03 -17.39
N ASP A 360 13.48 17.69 -17.99
CA ASP A 360 14.73 17.47 -17.26
C ASP A 360 15.19 18.75 -16.53
N THR A 361 15.07 19.92 -17.18
CA THR A 361 15.41 21.22 -16.57
C THR A 361 14.47 21.57 -15.43
N LEU A 362 13.16 21.32 -15.58
CA LEU A 362 12.17 21.52 -14.52
C LEU A 362 12.41 20.57 -13.33
N LEU A 363 12.72 19.30 -13.60
CA LEU A 363 13.01 18.31 -12.56
C LEU A 363 14.27 18.64 -11.76
N ASN A 364 15.28 19.26 -12.38
CA ASN A 364 16.44 19.77 -11.64
C ASN A 364 16.08 20.88 -10.63
N LYS A 365 14.87 21.43 -10.71
CA LYS A 365 14.31 22.39 -9.76
C LYS A 365 13.20 21.80 -8.89
N ASP A 366 12.89 20.51 -9.03
CA ASP A 366 11.93 19.81 -8.17
C ASP A 366 12.50 19.68 -6.75
N GLN A 367 11.76 20.16 -5.75
CA GLN A 367 12.22 20.12 -4.37
C GLN A 367 12.44 18.69 -3.89
N LEU A 368 11.59 17.71 -4.24
CA LEU A 368 11.82 16.33 -3.79
C LEU A 368 13.14 15.78 -4.33
N LYS A 369 13.44 16.02 -5.61
CA LYS A 369 14.73 15.67 -6.20
C LYS A 369 15.90 16.36 -5.48
N ILE A 370 15.83 17.67 -5.28
CA ILE A 370 16.88 18.44 -4.59
C ILE A 370 17.12 17.92 -3.16
N GLU A 371 16.05 17.68 -2.40
CA GLU A 371 16.14 17.22 -1.01
C GLU A 371 16.69 15.78 -0.93
N ARG A 372 16.36 14.92 -1.90
CA ARG A 372 16.89 13.55 -2.01
C ARG A 372 18.36 13.53 -2.41
N ASP A 373 18.74 14.29 -3.43
CA ASP A 373 20.12 14.37 -3.91
C ASP A 373 21.05 14.92 -2.82
N ALA A 374 20.54 15.82 -1.97
CA ALA A 374 21.25 16.33 -0.80
C ALA A 374 21.20 15.40 0.43
N GLY A 375 20.56 14.23 0.33
CA GLY A 375 20.49 13.22 1.40
C GLY A 375 19.65 13.62 2.62
N ARG A 376 18.80 14.65 2.51
CA ARG A 376 17.98 15.18 3.64
C ARG A 376 16.68 14.40 3.84
N VAL A 377 16.20 13.71 2.81
CA VAL A 377 14.95 12.93 2.85
C VAL A 377 15.07 11.70 1.95
N PHE A 378 14.31 10.63 2.24
CA PHE A 378 14.23 9.42 1.39
C PHE A 378 15.61 8.82 1.01
N LYS A 379 16.57 8.84 1.94
CA LYS A 379 17.90 8.23 1.75
C LYS A 379 17.76 6.73 1.48
N GLY A 380 18.34 6.25 0.39
CA GLY A 380 18.25 4.85 -0.05
C GLY A 380 16.97 4.47 -0.78
N TRP A 381 16.05 5.42 -1.00
CA TRP A 381 14.84 5.19 -1.79
C TRP A 381 15.06 5.56 -3.25
N HIS A 382 14.37 4.84 -4.12
CA HIS A 382 14.42 5.00 -5.56
C HIS A 382 13.11 5.59 -6.10
N GLU A 383 13.21 6.30 -7.21
CA GLU A 383 12.09 6.84 -7.98
C GLU A 383 12.45 6.75 -9.46
N GLY A 384 11.50 6.40 -10.31
CA GLY A 384 11.74 6.31 -11.75
C GLY A 384 11.90 7.67 -12.37
N LYS A 385 12.52 7.70 -13.55
CA LYS A 385 12.61 8.94 -14.32
C LYS A 385 11.20 9.39 -14.73
N ILE A 386 10.89 10.65 -14.44
CA ILE A 386 9.62 11.28 -14.80
C ILE A 386 9.71 11.81 -16.23
N PHE A 387 8.79 11.35 -17.08
CA PHE A 387 8.67 11.77 -18.48
C PHE A 387 7.32 12.44 -18.78
N PHE A 388 6.59 12.82 -17.73
CA PHE A 388 5.24 13.40 -17.82
C PHE A 388 5.19 14.79 -17.19
N ALA A 389 4.26 15.61 -17.65
CA ALA A 389 4.06 16.97 -17.17
C ALA A 389 3.66 17.01 -15.67
N PRO A 390 3.91 18.12 -14.96
CA PRO A 390 3.46 18.33 -13.58
C PRO A 390 1.99 17.98 -13.36
N THR A 391 1.70 17.33 -12.22
CA THR A 391 0.38 16.75 -11.92
C THR A 391 -0.55 17.73 -11.22
N TYR A 392 -0.04 18.87 -10.77
CA TYR A 392 -0.75 19.92 -10.04
C TYR A 392 -0.28 21.29 -10.54
N LYS A 393 -1.05 22.39 -10.48
CA LYS A 393 -2.48 22.49 -10.18
C LYS A 393 -3.25 22.80 -11.47
N TYR A 394 -4.22 21.98 -11.82
CA TYR A 394 -5.07 22.22 -12.99
C TYR A 394 -6.31 23.05 -12.65
N SER A 395 -6.79 23.81 -13.62
CA SER A 395 -8.13 24.40 -13.55
C SER A 395 -9.20 23.30 -13.59
N TYR A 396 -10.37 23.58 -13.01
CA TYR A 396 -11.47 22.61 -12.96
C TYR A 396 -11.85 22.11 -14.36
N ASN A 397 -11.92 20.78 -14.52
CA ASN A 397 -12.30 20.11 -15.76
C ASN A 397 -11.54 20.61 -17.01
N SER A 398 -10.25 20.92 -16.86
CA SER A 398 -9.43 21.51 -17.92
C SER A 398 -8.03 20.92 -17.92
N ASP A 399 -7.36 20.96 -19.08
CA ASP A 399 -5.92 20.64 -19.22
C ASP A 399 -5.03 21.87 -19.04
N ALA A 400 -5.61 23.05 -18.81
CA ALA A 400 -4.87 24.26 -18.46
C ALA A 400 -4.48 24.24 -16.97
N TYR A 401 -3.29 24.75 -16.66
CA TYR A 401 -2.89 24.98 -15.28
C TYR A 401 -3.63 26.18 -14.70
N ALA A 402 -3.91 26.14 -13.39
CA ALA A 402 -4.60 27.21 -12.69
C ALA A 402 -3.82 28.54 -12.80
N GLY A 403 -4.50 29.59 -13.23
CA GLY A 403 -3.93 30.89 -13.55
C GLY A 403 -3.51 31.12 -15.01
N ASP A 404 -3.62 30.12 -15.89
CA ASP A 404 -3.41 30.29 -17.34
C ASP A 404 -4.57 31.05 -18.02
N THR A 405 -5.77 31.03 -17.43
CA THR A 405 -6.96 31.68 -18.01
C THR A 405 -7.20 33.07 -17.42
N THR A 406 -7.60 34.03 -18.26
CA THR A 406 -7.87 35.44 -17.88
C THR A 406 -9.00 35.62 -16.86
N LYS A 407 -9.79 34.56 -16.59
CA LYS A 407 -10.94 34.58 -15.67
C LYS A 407 -10.57 34.22 -14.23
N GLU A 408 -9.39 33.65 -13.97
CA GLU A 408 -9.00 33.25 -12.61
C GLU A 408 -8.28 34.39 -11.87
N LYS A 409 -8.75 34.72 -10.67
CA LYS A 409 -8.11 35.73 -9.80
C LYS A 409 -6.63 35.34 -9.56
N LYS A 410 -5.70 36.29 -9.74
CA LYS A 410 -4.24 36.11 -9.48
C LYS A 410 -3.95 35.39 -8.15
N ASN A 411 -4.78 35.58 -7.13
CA ASN A 411 -4.62 34.99 -5.79
C ASN A 411 -4.85 33.46 -5.73
N LYS A 412 -5.46 32.86 -6.76
CA LYS A 412 -5.67 31.40 -6.88
C LYS A 412 -4.58 30.70 -7.69
N ARG A 413 -3.65 31.46 -8.30
CA ARG A 413 -2.53 30.93 -9.09
C ARG A 413 -1.59 30.11 -8.20
N ARG A 414 -1.16 28.96 -8.72
CA ARG A 414 -0.18 28.05 -8.10
C ARG A 414 0.85 27.68 -9.15
N THR A 415 2.10 27.53 -8.75
CA THR A 415 3.15 27.08 -9.67
C THR A 415 2.93 25.59 -9.95
N PRO A 416 2.90 25.17 -11.23
CA PRO A 416 2.77 23.75 -11.53
C PRO A 416 3.87 22.92 -10.86
N ALA A 417 3.53 21.74 -10.35
CA ALA A 417 4.42 20.87 -9.59
C ALA A 417 4.08 19.38 -9.71
N TRP A 418 5.10 18.53 -9.53
CA TRP A 418 4.94 17.08 -9.34
C TRP A 418 4.71 16.78 -7.87
N CYS A 419 3.47 17.00 -7.42
CA CYS A 419 3.05 16.73 -6.05
C CYS A 419 2.86 15.22 -5.80
N ASP A 420 2.33 14.50 -6.80
CA ASP A 420 1.90 13.11 -6.70
C ASP A 420 3.04 12.16 -7.12
N ARG A 421 3.58 11.37 -6.18
CA ARG A 421 4.85 10.63 -6.38
C ARG A 421 4.75 9.18 -5.92
N ILE A 422 5.57 8.32 -6.52
CA ILE A 422 5.67 6.90 -6.17
C ILE A 422 7.16 6.52 -6.09
N LEU A 423 7.62 6.16 -4.90
CA LEU A 423 8.97 5.75 -4.58
C LEU A 423 8.99 4.31 -4.07
N TRP A 424 10.15 3.67 -4.10
CA TRP A 424 10.33 2.33 -3.53
C TRP A 424 11.66 2.16 -2.81
N HIS A 425 11.73 1.16 -1.95
CA HIS A 425 12.92 0.76 -1.21
C HIS A 425 12.98 -0.77 -1.07
N GLY A 426 14.20 -1.31 -0.99
CA GLY A 426 14.48 -2.74 -0.90
C GLY A 426 14.87 -3.35 -2.24
N ASP A 427 15.43 -4.55 -2.18
CA ASP A 427 15.91 -5.29 -3.35
C ASP A 427 14.77 -6.04 -4.05
N GLY A 428 15.02 -6.63 -5.21
CA GLY A 428 14.05 -7.51 -5.89
C GLY A 428 12.75 -6.81 -6.32
N ILE A 429 12.72 -5.48 -6.34
CA ILE A 429 11.65 -4.65 -6.88
C ILE A 429 12.22 -3.76 -7.98
N ARG A 430 11.56 -3.74 -9.14
CA ARG A 430 11.94 -2.92 -10.28
C ARG A 430 10.72 -2.22 -10.84
N GLN A 431 10.78 -0.90 -10.94
CA GLN A 431 9.74 -0.13 -11.61
C GLN A 431 9.84 -0.37 -13.13
N PHE A 432 8.74 -0.80 -13.73
CA PHE A 432 8.60 -1.08 -15.15
C PHE A 432 7.98 0.10 -15.91
N SER A 433 7.01 0.78 -15.32
CA SER A 433 6.41 1.98 -15.89
C SER A 433 6.13 3.02 -14.81
N TYR A 434 6.14 4.29 -15.21
CA TYR A 434 5.79 5.41 -14.35
C TYR A 434 5.14 6.54 -15.18
N VAL A 435 3.84 6.71 -15.02
CA VAL A 435 3.01 7.51 -15.93
C VAL A 435 1.99 8.36 -15.16
N ARG A 436 1.56 9.45 -15.80
CA ARG A 436 0.44 10.27 -15.37
C ARG A 436 -0.81 9.85 -16.15
N GLY A 437 -1.96 9.76 -15.47
CA GLY A 437 -3.26 9.63 -16.13
C GLY A 437 -3.89 10.99 -16.42
N GLU A 438 -4.82 11.03 -17.37
CA GLU A 438 -5.38 12.28 -17.90
C GLU A 438 -6.76 12.66 -17.35
N SER A 439 -7.21 12.00 -16.28
CA SER A 439 -8.51 12.30 -15.67
C SER A 439 -8.58 13.74 -15.18
N ARG A 440 -9.60 14.48 -15.62
CA ARG A 440 -9.88 15.88 -15.24
C ARG A 440 -10.78 16.02 -14.01
N PHE A 441 -11.04 14.90 -13.32
CA PHE A 441 -11.93 14.85 -12.17
C PHE A 441 -11.43 15.71 -11.00
N SER A 442 -10.11 15.86 -10.84
CA SER A 442 -9.47 16.66 -9.78
C SER A 442 -8.59 17.76 -10.39
N ASP A 443 -8.18 18.74 -9.58
CA ASP A 443 -7.10 19.67 -9.91
C ASP A 443 -5.71 19.00 -9.87
N HIS A 444 -5.66 17.74 -9.42
CA HIS A 444 -4.55 16.83 -9.61
C HIS A 444 -4.85 15.79 -10.69
N ARG A 445 -3.78 15.35 -11.36
CA ARG A 445 -3.79 14.22 -12.28
C ARG A 445 -3.30 12.96 -11.58
N PRO A 446 -3.97 11.81 -11.74
CA PRO A 446 -3.54 10.57 -11.09
C PRO A 446 -2.17 10.15 -11.61
N VAL A 447 -1.39 9.48 -10.76
CA VAL A 447 -0.07 8.94 -11.12
C VAL A 447 -0.06 7.44 -10.87
N CYS A 448 0.44 6.68 -11.85
CA CYS A 448 0.47 5.24 -11.84
C CYS A 448 1.88 4.71 -12.07
N ALA A 449 2.22 3.61 -11.42
CA ALA A 449 3.45 2.86 -11.63
C ALA A 449 3.15 1.38 -11.68
N VAL A 450 3.89 0.66 -12.52
CA VAL A 450 3.91 -0.81 -12.52
C VAL A 450 5.27 -1.27 -12.04
N PHE A 451 5.30 -2.22 -11.12
CA PHE A 451 6.51 -2.86 -10.63
C PHE A 451 6.51 -4.33 -10.97
N VAL A 452 7.70 -4.87 -11.25
CA VAL A 452 7.96 -6.31 -11.18
C VAL A 452 8.66 -6.57 -9.85
N VAL A 453 8.09 -7.46 -9.04
CA VAL A 453 8.56 -7.76 -7.69
C VAL A 453 8.79 -9.26 -7.53
N ASN A 454 9.98 -9.64 -7.11
CA ASN A 454 10.33 -11.03 -6.83
C ASN A 454 9.93 -11.41 -5.40
N VAL A 455 9.19 -12.51 -5.27
CA VAL A 455 8.78 -13.11 -4.00
C VAL A 455 9.35 -14.53 -3.87
N GLU A 456 9.65 -14.92 -2.64
CA GLU A 456 10.20 -16.24 -2.31
C GLU A 456 9.09 -17.23 -1.97
N VAL A 457 8.95 -18.29 -2.76
CA VAL A 457 7.94 -19.34 -2.62
C VAL A 457 8.56 -20.60 -2.00
N CYS A 458 7.79 -21.32 -1.19
CA CYS A 458 8.20 -22.65 -0.69
C CYS A 458 7.64 -23.73 -1.60
N GLU A 459 8.46 -24.68 -2.06
CA GLU A 459 7.92 -25.92 -2.62
C GLU A 459 7.15 -26.69 -1.54
N GLY A 460 5.87 -26.99 -1.82
CA GLY A 460 5.21 -28.10 -1.16
C GLY A 460 5.83 -29.39 -1.71
N LYS A 461 6.20 -30.34 -0.85
CA LYS A 461 6.56 -31.69 -1.28
C LYS A 461 5.40 -32.24 -2.10
N THR A 462 5.50 -32.24 -3.42
CA THR A 462 4.59 -32.99 -4.27
C THR A 462 4.77 -34.44 -3.88
N GLY A 463 3.82 -34.98 -3.12
CA GLY A 463 3.80 -36.38 -2.77
C GLY A 463 3.78 -37.18 -4.07
N THR A 464 4.92 -37.81 -4.40
CA THR A 464 4.95 -38.92 -5.34
C THR A 464 3.96 -39.95 -4.82
N ARG A 465 2.75 -39.97 -5.40
CA ARG A 465 1.93 -41.18 -5.42
C ARG A 465 2.78 -42.21 -6.14
N ARG A 466 3.45 -43.06 -5.36
CA ARG A 466 3.91 -44.36 -5.86
C ARG A 466 2.63 -45.10 -6.30
N GLN A 467 2.49 -45.26 -7.61
CA GLN A 467 1.61 -46.29 -8.16
C GLN A 467 2.17 -47.66 -7.81
#